data_AF-A0A4Y1WYD3-F1
#
_entry.id   AF-A0A4Y1WYD3-F1
#
_cell.length_a   1.000
_cell.length_b   1.000
_cell.length_c   1.000
_cell.angle_alpha   90.00
_cell.angle_beta   90.00
_cell.angle_gamma   90.00
#
_symmetry.space_group_name_H-M   'P 1'
#
loop_
_entity.id
_entity.type
_entity.pdbx_description
1 polymer ?
#
loop_
_entity_poly.entity_id
_entity_poly.type
_entity_poly.pdbx_seq_one_letter_code
_entity_poly.pdbx_strand_id
1 'polypeptide(L)'
;MNGWFVAAGTLLAAASFVHTVSGSRFYAQARPCRESGGGAYGAWLLGRCGFQLVTTDLVLGAAAFLSLGFGALPRSLPLELFLTAVYGGWSVAWPAALRCERASARYWRRLCHWVLFCTVAALAGIGAAH
;
A
#
# COMPACT_ATOMS: atom_id res chain seq x y z
N MET A 1 -11.79 6.65 -21.38
CA MET A 1 -11.40 5.77 -20.25
C MET A 1 -9.89 5.63 -20.27
N ASN A 2 -9.19 5.99 -19.20
CA ASN A 2 -7.74 5.84 -19.11
C ASN A 2 -7.41 4.45 -18.55
N GLY A 3 -7.01 3.54 -19.43
CA GLY A 3 -6.74 2.14 -19.06
C GLY A 3 -5.60 1.96 -18.05
N TRP A 4 -4.63 2.87 -18.04
CA TRP A 4 -3.50 2.84 -17.10
C TRP A 4 -3.95 3.10 -15.66
N PHE A 5 -4.81 4.10 -15.45
CA PHE A 5 -5.41 4.36 -14.15
C PHE A 5 -6.36 3.25 -13.71
N VAL A 6 -7.13 2.66 -14.64
CA VAL A 6 -7.96 1.48 -14.30
C VAL A 6 -7.08 0.32 -13.82
N ALA A 7 -5.97 0.04 -14.51
CA ALA A 7 -5.03 -1.00 -14.11
C ALA A 7 -4.38 -0.71 -12.75
N ALA A 8 -3.90 0.51 -12.53
CA ALA A 8 -3.32 0.95 -11.25
C ALA A 8 -4.32 0.79 -10.10
N GLY A 9 -5.54 1.29 -10.28
CA GLY A 9 -6.60 1.19 -9.27
C GLY A 9 -7.02 -0.26 -8.99
N THR A 10 -7.08 -1.11 -10.02
CA THR A 10 -7.40 -2.54 -9.87
C THR A 10 -6.32 -3.28 -9.09
N LEU A 11 -5.03 -3.01 -9.36
CA LEU A 11 -3.92 -3.59 -8.61
C LEU A 11 -3.98 -3.20 -7.13
N LEU A 12 -4.29 -1.93 -6.83
CA LEU A 12 -4.44 -1.47 -5.45
C LEU A 12 -5.67 -2.07 -4.76
N ALA A 13 -6.78 -2.26 -5.48
CA ALA A 13 -7.96 -2.94 -4.94
C ALA A 13 -7.68 -4.41 -4.62
N ALA A 14 -6.97 -5.12 -5.50
CA ALA A 14 -6.54 -6.49 -5.24
C ALA A 14 -5.56 -6.55 -4.05
N ALA A 15 -4.62 -5.61 -4.00
CA ALA A 15 -3.67 -5.49 -2.90
C ALA A 15 -4.36 -5.18 -1.58
N SER A 16 -5.33 -4.26 -1.54
CA SER A 16 -6.08 -3.93 -0.33
C SER A 16 -6.89 -5.12 0.18
N PHE A 17 -7.48 -5.91 -0.73
CA PHE A 17 -8.17 -7.15 -0.38
C PHE A 17 -7.22 -8.17 0.25
N VAL A 18 -6.10 -8.48 -0.42
CA VAL A 18 -5.09 -9.42 0.08
C VAL A 18 -4.49 -8.93 1.41
N HIS A 19 -4.19 -7.63 1.50
CA HIS A 19 -3.68 -6.98 2.69
C HIS A 19 -4.67 -7.20 3.84
N THR A 20 -5.94 -6.82 3.66
CA THR A 20 -7.01 -6.96 4.67
C THR A 20 -7.16 -8.40 5.14
N VAL A 21 -7.32 -9.36 4.23
CA VAL A 21 -7.61 -10.76 4.57
C VAL A 21 -6.39 -11.45 5.17
N SER A 22 -5.26 -11.45 4.44
CA SER A 22 -4.06 -12.19 4.83
C SER A 22 -3.36 -11.51 6.01
N GLY A 23 -3.26 -10.19 5.98
CA GLY A 23 -2.65 -9.41 7.05
C GLY A 23 -3.48 -9.47 8.35
N SER A 24 -4.81 -9.50 8.27
CA SER A 24 -5.62 -9.69 9.48
C SER A 24 -5.46 -11.06 10.10
N ARG A 25 -5.34 -12.12 9.29
CA ARG A 25 -5.02 -13.46 9.78
C ARG A 25 -3.64 -13.49 10.45
N PHE A 26 -2.63 -12.89 9.82
CA PHE A 26 -1.28 -12.81 10.37
C PHE A 26 -1.25 -12.11 11.73
N TYR A 27 -1.86 -10.94 11.84
CA TYR A 27 -1.90 -10.20 13.10
C TYR A 27 -2.74 -10.91 14.18
N ALA A 28 -3.83 -11.58 13.80
CA ALA A 28 -4.61 -12.36 14.75
C ALA A 28 -3.79 -13.51 15.36
N GLN A 29 -2.99 -14.21 14.54
CA GLN A 29 -2.08 -15.26 15.00
C GLN A 29 -0.94 -14.74 15.87
N ALA A 30 -0.46 -13.52 15.58
CA ALA A 30 0.62 -12.89 16.32
C ALA A 30 0.17 -12.14 17.59
N ARG A 31 -1.12 -12.23 17.98
CA ARG A 31 -1.67 -11.49 19.12
C ARG A 31 -1.06 -11.98 20.44
N PRO A 32 -0.38 -11.11 21.20
CA PRO A 32 0.14 -11.47 22.52
C PRO A 32 -0.99 -11.73 23.53
N CYS A 33 -0.73 -12.57 24.54
CA CYS A 33 -1.61 -12.73 25.69
C CYS A 33 -1.79 -11.38 26.39
N ARG A 34 -3.03 -11.05 26.76
CA ARG A 34 -3.36 -9.76 27.38
C ARG A 34 -2.76 -9.62 28.78
N GLU A 35 -2.55 -10.74 29.46
CA GLU A 35 -2.12 -10.82 30.87
C GLU A 35 -0.60 -10.83 31.03
N SER A 36 0.18 -10.99 29.96
CA SER A 36 1.65 -11.12 30.02
C SER A 36 2.42 -9.80 30.17
N GLY A 37 1.77 -8.71 30.61
CA GLY A 37 2.43 -7.45 30.97
C GLY A 37 2.63 -6.44 29.82
N GLY A 38 1.83 -5.37 29.86
CA GLY A 38 2.11 -3.98 29.42
C GLY A 38 2.52 -3.68 27.97
N GLY A 39 3.71 -4.10 27.54
CA GLY A 39 4.40 -3.52 26.37
C GLY A 39 4.12 -4.21 25.04
N ALA A 40 4.17 -5.55 25.02
CA ALA A 40 4.03 -6.32 23.77
C ALA A 40 2.64 -6.20 23.15
N TYR A 41 1.59 -6.19 23.98
CA TYR A 41 0.22 -5.96 23.51
C TYR A 41 0.04 -4.54 22.94
N GLY A 42 0.65 -3.53 23.57
CA GLY A 42 0.64 -2.14 23.08
C GLY A 42 1.32 -2.00 21.72
N ALA A 43 2.53 -2.57 21.57
CA ALA A 43 3.25 -2.58 20.29
C ALA A 43 2.48 -3.34 19.19
N TRP A 44 1.88 -4.49 19.53
CA TRP A 44 1.03 -5.23 18.60
C TRP A 44 -0.20 -4.42 18.18
N LEU A 45 -0.85 -3.72 19.13
CA LEU A 45 -2.02 -2.91 18.86
C LEU A 45 -1.67 -1.70 17.98
N LEU A 46 -0.54 -1.05 18.24
CA LEU A 46 -0.02 0.04 17.40
C LEU A 46 0.26 -0.45 15.97
N GLY A 47 0.94 -1.60 15.83
CA GLY A 47 1.18 -2.23 14.53
C GLY A 47 -0.14 -2.59 13.81
N ARG A 48 -1.14 -3.05 14.57
CA ARG A 48 -2.49 -3.31 14.06
C ARG A 48 -3.18 -2.06 13.53
N CYS A 49 -3.11 -0.95 14.26
CA CYS A 49 -3.65 0.33 13.81
C CYS A 49 -2.93 0.84 12.57
N GLY A 50 -1.60 0.77 12.54
CA GLY A 50 -0.80 1.14 11.36
C GLY A 50 -1.15 0.29 10.13
N PHE A 51 -1.36 -1.01 10.33
CA PHE A 51 -1.84 -1.91 9.29
C PHE A 51 -3.23 -1.53 8.74
N GLN A 52 -4.16 -1.06 9.60
CA GLN A 52 -5.46 -0.58 9.13
C GLN A 52 -5.33 0.75 8.38
N LEU A 53 -4.47 1.65 8.84
CA LEU A 53 -4.17 2.90 8.14
C LEU A 53 -3.68 2.63 6.71
N VAL A 54 -2.71 1.73 6.54
CA VAL A 54 -2.23 1.32 5.20
C VAL A 54 -3.35 0.71 4.35
N THR A 55 -4.24 -0.09 4.95
CA THR A 55 -5.39 -0.65 4.23
C THR A 55 -6.30 0.44 3.69
N THR A 56 -6.61 1.44 4.53
CA THR A 56 -7.41 2.61 4.14
C THR A 56 -6.75 3.37 3.00
N ASP A 57 -5.44 3.62 3.08
CA ASP A 57 -4.69 4.32 2.03
C ASP A 57 -4.72 3.57 0.70
N LEU A 58 -4.61 2.24 0.72
CA LEU A 58 -4.74 1.41 -0.49
C LEU A 58 -6.14 1.50 -1.10
N VAL A 59 -7.20 1.48 -0.27
CA VAL A 59 -8.59 1.62 -0.73
C VAL A 59 -8.84 3.01 -1.32
N LEU A 60 -8.37 4.07 -0.66
CA LEU A 60 -8.51 5.44 -1.14
C LEU A 60 -7.78 5.65 -2.46
N GLY A 61 -6.55 5.15 -2.59
CA GLY A 61 -5.81 5.22 -3.84
C GLY A 61 -6.44 4.38 -4.95
N ALA A 62 -6.96 3.19 -4.64
CA ALA A 62 -7.72 2.39 -5.60
C ALA A 62 -8.95 3.16 -6.11
N ALA A 63 -9.74 3.73 -5.19
CA ALA A 63 -10.91 4.54 -5.53
C ALA A 63 -10.55 5.76 -6.37
N ALA A 64 -9.48 6.48 -6.02
CA ALA A 64 -9.01 7.65 -6.77
C ALA A 64 -8.60 7.28 -8.21
N PHE A 65 -7.77 6.24 -8.38
CA PHE A 65 -7.34 5.80 -9.71
C PHE A 65 -8.47 5.23 -10.55
N LEU A 66 -9.38 4.42 -9.97
CA LEU A 66 -10.54 3.93 -10.71
C LEU A 66 -11.46 5.09 -11.12
N SER A 67 -11.68 6.07 -10.23
CA SER A 67 -12.51 7.24 -10.53
C SER A 67 -11.90 8.09 -11.66
N LEU A 68 -10.58 8.30 -11.65
CA LEU A 68 -9.87 8.98 -12.75
C LEU A 68 -9.89 8.15 -14.05
N GLY A 69 -9.75 6.82 -13.94
CA GLY A 69 -9.72 5.90 -15.07
C GLY A 69 -11.05 5.84 -15.82
N PHE A 70 -12.16 5.75 -15.09
CA PHE A 70 -13.52 5.73 -15.63
C PHE A 70 -14.09 7.13 -15.94
N GLY A 71 -13.40 8.20 -15.54
CA GLY A 71 -13.84 9.58 -15.79
C GLY A 71 -14.91 10.09 -14.82
N ALA A 72 -15.05 9.46 -13.65
CA ALA A 72 -15.91 9.95 -12.57
C ALA A 72 -15.29 11.18 -11.86
N LEU A 73 -13.95 11.29 -11.87
CA LEU A 73 -13.23 12.49 -11.47
C LEU A 73 -12.63 13.18 -12.72
N PRO A 74 -12.64 14.52 -12.77
CA PRO A 74 -11.96 15.25 -13.83
C PRO A 74 -10.45 15.04 -13.74
N ARG A 75 -9.79 15.03 -14.91
CA ARG A 75 -8.33 14.97 -14.98
C ARG A 75 -7.71 16.20 -14.35
N SER A 76 -6.64 15.99 -13.59
CA SER A 76 -5.92 17.01 -12.85
C SER A 76 -4.48 16.56 -12.71
N LEU A 77 -3.60 17.15 -13.54
CA LEU A 77 -2.18 16.81 -13.52
C LEU A 77 -1.56 16.93 -12.10
N PRO A 78 -1.88 17.96 -11.27
CA PRO A 78 -1.41 18.00 -9.90
C PRO A 78 -1.84 16.79 -9.06
N LEU A 79 -3.09 16.35 -9.17
CA LEU A 79 -3.60 15.17 -8.45
C LEU A 79 -2.91 13.89 -8.95
N GLU A 80 -2.76 13.74 -10.25
CA GLU A 80 -2.16 12.56 -10.88
C GLU A 80 -0.67 12.44 -10.53
N LEU A 81 0.06 13.55 -10.55
CA LEU A 81 1.44 13.63 -10.09
C LEU A 81 1.55 13.37 -8.60
N PHE A 82 0.63 13.88 -7.78
CA PHE A 82 0.60 13.60 -6.35
C PHE A 82 0.40 12.10 -6.09
N LEU A 83 -0.59 11.47 -6.72
CA LEU A 83 -0.83 10.02 -6.58
C LEU A 83 0.39 9.22 -7.06
N THR A 84 0.98 9.61 -8.19
CA THR A 84 2.22 8.99 -8.71
C THR A 84 3.36 9.12 -7.70
N ALA A 85 3.53 10.30 -7.09
CA ALA A 85 4.57 10.56 -6.11
C ALA A 85 4.33 9.79 -4.80
N VAL A 86 3.08 9.61 -4.36
CA VAL A 86 2.75 8.80 -3.17
C VAL A 86 3.24 7.36 -3.35
N TYR A 87 2.86 6.71 -4.46
CA TYR A 87 3.27 5.32 -4.70
C TYR A 87 4.74 5.20 -5.10
N GLY A 88 5.29 6.17 -5.83
CA GLY A 88 6.72 6.26 -6.13
C GLY A 88 7.54 6.39 -4.84
N GLY A 89 7.10 7.25 -3.92
CA GLY A 89 7.71 7.44 -2.60
C GLY A 89 7.69 6.16 -1.78
N TRP A 90 6.55 5.46 -1.70
CA TRP A 90 6.48 4.17 -1.02
C TRP A 90 7.36 3.08 -1.63
N SER A 91 7.57 3.11 -2.95
CA SER A 91 8.50 2.18 -3.62
C SER A 91 9.96 2.36 -3.19
N VAL A 92 10.32 3.54 -2.68
CA VAL A 92 11.65 3.87 -2.15
C VAL A 92 11.71 3.76 -0.62
N ALA A 93 10.71 4.26 0.08
CA ALA A 93 10.66 4.27 1.53
C ALA A 93 10.60 2.85 2.12
N TRP A 94 9.85 1.95 1.48
CA TRP A 94 9.72 0.56 1.92
C TRP A 94 11.05 -0.21 1.94
N PRO A 95 11.83 -0.28 0.83
CA PRO A 95 13.13 -0.93 0.86
C PRO A 95 14.13 -0.19 1.76
N ALA A 96 14.04 1.14 1.88
CA ALA A 96 14.85 1.89 2.83
C ALA A 96 14.59 1.45 4.28
N ALA A 97 13.32 1.28 4.67
CA ALA A 97 12.95 0.77 5.98
C ALA A 97 13.50 -0.65 6.21
N LEU A 98 13.35 -1.56 5.24
CA LEU A 98 13.94 -2.91 5.32
C LEU A 98 15.46 -2.88 5.49
N ARG A 99 16.13 -1.92 4.86
CA ARG A 99 17.58 -1.73 4.97
C ARG A 99 17.98 -1.19 6.34
N CYS A 100 17.25 -0.20 6.87
CA CYS A 100 17.46 0.34 8.22
C CYS A 100 17.31 -0.75 9.30
N GLU A 101 16.30 -1.60 9.16
CA GLU A 101 16.06 -2.75 10.05
C GLU A 101 16.99 -3.94 9.79
N ARG A 102 17.96 -3.80 8.87
CA ARG A 102 18.94 -4.84 8.48
C ARG A 102 18.26 -6.18 8.15
N ALA A 103 17.11 -6.11 7.48
CA ALA A 103 16.29 -7.27 7.18
C ALA A 103 17.07 -8.30 6.33
N SER A 104 16.97 -9.57 6.70
CA SER A 104 17.61 -10.66 5.96
C SER A 104 16.99 -10.84 4.57
N ALA A 105 17.73 -11.47 3.64
CA ALA A 105 17.28 -11.70 2.27
C ALA A 105 15.92 -12.44 2.17
N ARG A 106 15.56 -13.23 3.18
CA ARG A 106 14.24 -13.89 3.29
C ARG A 106 13.12 -12.86 3.39
N TYR A 107 13.29 -11.84 4.24
CA TYR A 107 12.28 -10.79 4.42
C TYR A 107 12.17 -9.85 3.23
N TRP A 108 13.28 -9.59 2.52
CA TRP A 108 13.25 -8.85 1.24
C TRP A 108 12.36 -9.51 0.19
N ARG A 109 12.44 -10.84 0.05
CA ARG A 109 11.57 -11.59 -0.86
C ARG A 109 10.12 -11.64 -0.40
N ARG A 110 9.90 -11.81 0.91
CA ARG A 110 8.54 -11.90 1.48
C ARG A 110 7.81 -10.55 1.49
N LEU A 111 8.54 -9.45 1.64
CA LEU A 111 8.00 -8.09 1.76
C LEU A 111 8.33 -7.25 0.51
N CYS A 112 8.23 -7.84 -0.67
CA CYS A 112 8.51 -7.19 -1.95
C CYS A 112 7.41 -6.21 -2.43
N HIS A 113 6.58 -5.69 -1.53
CA HIS A 113 5.48 -4.75 -1.83
C HIS A 113 5.95 -3.47 -2.55
N TRP A 114 7.22 -3.10 -2.37
CA TRP A 114 7.84 -2.00 -3.11
C TRP A 114 7.79 -2.18 -4.63
N VAL A 115 7.79 -3.42 -5.13
CA VAL A 115 7.62 -3.72 -6.56
C VAL A 115 6.21 -3.34 -7.02
N LEU A 116 5.18 -3.72 -6.25
CA LEU A 116 3.80 -3.33 -6.52
C LEU A 116 3.65 -1.80 -6.55
N PHE A 117 4.22 -1.09 -5.56
CA PHE A 117 4.16 0.36 -5.52
C PHE A 117 4.88 1.01 -6.69
N CYS A 118 6.04 0.47 -7.10
CA CYS A 118 6.76 0.90 -8.30
C CYS A 118 5.91 0.68 -9.56
N THR A 119 5.27 -0.48 -9.71
CA THR A 119 4.37 -0.77 -10.83
C THR A 119 3.18 0.20 -10.88
N VAL A 120 2.53 0.45 -9.74
CA VAL A 120 1.41 1.40 -9.65
C VAL A 120 1.89 2.82 -10.01
N ALA A 121 3.05 3.25 -9.51
CA ALA A 121 3.62 4.56 -9.84
C ALA A 121 3.95 4.68 -11.33
N ALA A 122 4.50 3.63 -11.95
CA ALA A 122 4.78 3.62 -13.38
C ALA A 122 3.50 3.72 -14.21
N LEU A 123 2.47 2.92 -13.87
CA LEU A 123 1.16 3.00 -14.53
C LEU A 123 0.52 4.38 -14.37
N ALA A 124 0.60 4.97 -13.18
CA ALA A 124 0.11 6.31 -12.91
C ALA A 124 0.86 7.38 -13.71
N GLY A 125 2.19 7.31 -13.77
CA GLY A 125 3.01 8.23 -14.55
C GLY A 125 2.72 8.16 -16.05
N ILE A 126 2.58 6.96 -16.60
CA ILE A 126 2.18 6.75 -18.00
C ILE A 126 0.76 7.27 -18.22
N GLY A 127 -0.17 6.94 -17.32
CA GLY A 127 -1.55 7.40 -17.36
C GLY A 127 -1.71 8.92 -17.27
N ALA A 128 -0.79 9.62 -16.61
CA ALA A 128 -0.77 11.08 -16.53
C ALA A 128 -0.28 11.73 -17.84
N ALA A 129 0.56 11.04 -18.61
CA ALA A 129 1.08 11.50 -19.88
C ALA A 129 0.13 11.25 -21.08
N HIS A 130 -0.96 10.51 -20.87
CA HIS A 130 -1.97 10.14 -21.87
C HIS A 130 -3.39 10.55 -21.44
#